data_AF-A0A2A4VRX1-F1
#
_entry.id   AF-A0A2A4VRX1-F1
#
_cell.length_a   1.000
_cell.length_b   1.000
_cell.length_c   1.000
_cell.angle_alpha   90.00
_cell.angle_beta   90.00
_cell.angle_gamma   90.00
#
_symmetry.space_group_name_H-M   'P 1'
#
loop_
_entity.id
_entity.type
_entity.pdbx_description
1 polymer ?
#
loop_
_entity_poly.entity_id
_entity_poly.type
_entity_poly.pdbx_seq_one_letter_code
_entity_poly.pdbx_strand_id
1 'polypeptide(L)'
;MSSKNRSTQWQTIKPSDIVTTEQSHRLRQRSDAWGAWLLLHCWGVIIASGALYFLFPNALTLLVAVILIGGRQLGLAILLHEGSHGLLFKTRALNERLCLWLAGWPMMVSLKEYRIRHMAHHRFTRSDKDPENYLYT
;
A
#
# COMPACT_ATOMS: atom_id res chain seq x y z
N MET A 1 -43.74 15.32 -23.36
CA MET A 1 -42.61 14.38 -23.48
C MET A 1 -41.47 14.87 -22.59
N SER A 2 -41.17 14.19 -21.49
CA SER A 2 -40.00 14.47 -20.65
C SER A 2 -39.14 13.23 -20.63
N SER A 3 -38.09 13.22 -21.47
CA SER A 3 -37.03 12.22 -21.39
C SER A 3 -36.19 12.53 -20.15
N LYS A 4 -36.52 11.89 -19.02
CA LYS A 4 -35.59 11.81 -17.90
C LYS A 4 -34.39 11.00 -18.37
N ASN A 5 -33.35 11.74 -18.73
CA ASN A 5 -32.08 11.27 -19.24
C ASN A 5 -31.44 10.36 -18.19
N ARG A 6 -31.27 9.08 -18.52
CA ARG A 6 -30.47 8.13 -17.76
C ARG A 6 -29.00 8.50 -17.96
N SER A 7 -28.37 9.13 -16.98
CA SER A 7 -26.92 9.31 -16.98
C SER A 7 -26.35 9.00 -15.60
N THR A 8 -25.63 7.87 -15.53
CA THR A 8 -24.69 7.44 -14.47
C THR A 8 -25.25 7.20 -13.07
N GLN A 9 -26.34 6.45 -12.94
CA GLN A 9 -26.55 5.72 -11.69
C GLN A 9 -25.65 4.48 -11.75
N TRP A 10 -24.44 4.56 -11.18
CA TRP A 10 -23.59 3.39 -10.99
C TRP A 10 -24.43 2.34 -10.27
N GLN A 11 -24.67 1.19 -10.91
CA GLN A 11 -25.30 0.09 -10.20
C GLN A 11 -24.36 -0.27 -9.04
N THR A 12 -24.89 -0.25 -7.83
CA THR A 12 -24.16 -0.67 -6.64
C THR A 12 -24.06 -2.19 -6.68
N ILE A 13 -23.11 -2.70 -7.45
CA ILE A 13 -22.78 -4.12 -7.49
C ILE A 13 -22.09 -4.45 -6.17
N LYS A 14 -22.65 -5.37 -5.40
CA LYS A 14 -22.00 -5.85 -4.17
C LYS A 14 -20.89 -6.81 -4.56
N PRO A 15 -19.78 -6.88 -3.81
CA PRO A 15 -18.72 -7.86 -4.07
C PRO A 15 -19.24 -9.31 -4.11
N SER A 16 -20.28 -9.62 -3.33
CA SER A 16 -20.97 -10.92 -3.30
C SER A 16 -21.65 -11.30 -4.61
N ASP A 17 -21.95 -10.31 -5.46
CA ASP A 17 -22.61 -10.53 -6.75
C ASP A 17 -21.60 -11.02 -7.81
N ILE A 18 -20.29 -10.84 -7.56
CA ILE A 18 -19.20 -11.19 -8.48
C ILE A 18 -18.37 -12.36 -7.94
N VAL A 19 -18.15 -12.41 -6.62
CA VAL A 19 -17.22 -13.34 -5.97
C VAL A 19 -17.93 -14.10 -4.87
N THR A 20 -17.84 -15.44 -4.90
CA THR A 20 -18.42 -16.30 -3.85
C THR A 20 -17.71 -16.10 -2.52
N THR A 21 -18.37 -16.44 -1.41
CA THR A 21 -17.78 -16.36 -0.06
C THR A 21 -16.46 -17.12 0.05
N GLU A 22 -16.38 -18.32 -0.52
CA GLU A 22 -15.17 -19.14 -0.56
C GLU A 22 -14.02 -18.47 -1.32
N GLN A 23 -14.29 -17.95 -2.51
CA GLN A 23 -13.30 -17.21 -3.28
C GLN A 23 -12.84 -15.96 -2.53
N SER A 24 -13.77 -15.24 -1.91
CA SER A 24 -13.47 -14.04 -1.15
C SER A 24 -12.65 -14.33 0.10
N HIS A 25 -12.89 -15.45 0.78
CA HIS A 25 -12.08 -15.90 1.92
C HIS A 25 -10.67 -16.28 1.47
N ARG A 26 -10.55 -17.01 0.35
CA ARG A 26 -9.25 -17.39 -0.24
C ARG A 26 -8.40 -16.17 -0.61
N LEU A 27 -9.00 -15.17 -1.25
CA LEU A 27 -8.31 -13.94 -1.66
C LEU A 27 -7.88 -13.06 -0.47
N ARG A 28 -8.55 -13.19 0.68
CA ARG A 28 -8.26 -12.42 1.91
C ARG A 28 -7.34 -13.15 2.88
N GLN A 29 -6.78 -14.29 2.49
CA GLN A 29 -5.83 -15.00 3.35
C GLN A 29 -4.58 -14.17 3.57
N ARG A 30 -4.13 -14.12 4.83
CA ARG A 30 -2.95 -13.39 5.28
C ARG A 30 -1.90 -14.39 5.76
N SER A 31 -0.62 -14.06 5.58
CA SER A 31 0.49 -14.91 5.98
C SER A 31 1.64 -14.09 6.52
N ASP A 32 2.11 -14.43 7.72
CA ASP A 32 3.27 -13.77 8.32
C ASP A 32 4.54 -14.03 7.50
N ALA A 33 4.67 -15.22 6.91
CA ALA A 33 5.80 -15.56 6.07
C ALA A 33 5.85 -14.70 4.80
N TRP A 34 4.70 -14.50 4.14
CA TRP A 34 4.62 -13.63 2.97
C TRP A 34 4.85 -12.16 3.32
N GLY A 35 4.28 -11.67 4.42
CA GLY A 35 4.53 -10.31 4.91
C GLY A 35 6.02 -10.07 5.20
N ALA A 36 6.67 -11.02 5.87
CA ALA A 36 8.11 -10.96 6.14
C ALA A 36 8.93 -11.01 4.85
N TRP A 37 8.60 -11.90 3.92
CA TRP A 37 9.28 -12.01 2.62
C TRP A 37 9.20 -10.72 1.82
N LEU A 38 8.03 -10.06 1.76
CA LEU A 38 7.86 -8.81 1.03
C LEU A 38 8.72 -7.67 1.61
N LEU A 39 8.81 -7.58 2.94
CA LEU A 39 9.70 -6.62 3.60
C LEU A 39 11.18 -6.95 3.36
N LEU A 40 11.56 -8.21 3.52
CA LEU A 40 12.93 -8.68 3.28
C LEU A 40 13.36 -8.43 1.84
N HIS A 41 12.47 -8.67 0.88
CA HIS A 41 12.73 -8.38 -0.53
C HIS A 41 12.94 -6.88 -0.77
N CYS A 42 12.08 -6.01 -0.24
CA CYS A 42 12.25 -4.56 -0.42
C CYS A 42 13.57 -4.05 0.19
N TRP A 43 13.84 -4.42 1.45
CA TRP A 43 15.06 -4.02 2.13
C TRP A 43 16.32 -4.65 1.53
N GLY A 44 16.25 -5.93 1.14
CA GLY A 44 17.34 -6.62 0.46
C GLY A 44 17.75 -5.93 -0.82
N VAL A 45 16.78 -5.51 -1.65
CA VAL A 45 17.06 -4.74 -2.88
C VAL A 45 17.64 -3.36 -2.55
N ILE A 46 17.13 -2.65 -1.54
CA ILE A 46 17.66 -1.33 -1.13
C ILE A 46 19.12 -1.46 -0.70
N ILE A 47 19.41 -2.40 0.21
CA ILE A 47 20.75 -2.62 0.76
C ILE A 47 21.71 -3.10 -0.33
N ALA A 48 21.30 -4.06 -1.17
CA ALA A 48 22.11 -4.55 -2.27
C ALA A 48 22.42 -3.44 -3.30
N SER A 49 21.44 -2.57 -3.59
CA SER A 49 21.63 -1.42 -4.49
C SER A 49 22.62 -0.41 -3.93
N GLY A 50 22.53 -0.10 -2.62
CA GLY A 50 23.50 0.75 -1.93
C GLY A 50 24.90 0.14 -1.91
N ALA A 51 25.00 -1.16 -1.61
CA ALA A 51 26.27 -1.90 -1.60
C ALA A 51 26.93 -1.94 -2.99
N LEU A 52 26.14 -2.11 -4.06
CA LEU A 52 26.63 -2.08 -5.44
C LEU A 52 27.32 -0.75 -5.76
N TYR A 53 26.70 0.38 -5.43
CA TYR A 53 27.30 1.70 -5.63
C TYR A 53 28.52 1.91 -4.73
N PHE A 54 28.44 1.49 -3.46
CA PHE A 54 29.55 1.62 -2.50
C PHE A 54 30.81 0.87 -2.96
N LEU A 55 30.66 -0.36 -3.48
CA LEU A 55 31.77 -1.19 -3.94
C LEU A 55 32.32 -0.77 -5.30
N PHE A 56 31.47 -0.24 -6.19
CA PHE A 56 31.84 0.13 -7.55
C PHE A 56 31.33 1.54 -7.89
N PRO A 57 31.87 2.61 -7.28
CA PRO A 57 31.32 3.95 -7.41
C PRO A 57 31.57 4.52 -8.81
N ASN A 58 30.51 4.61 -9.62
CA ASN A 58 30.51 5.27 -10.93
C ASN A 58 29.09 5.75 -11.30
N ALA A 59 28.97 6.49 -12.41
CA ALA A 59 27.70 7.07 -12.83
C ALA A 59 26.61 6.01 -13.11
N LEU A 60 26.99 4.86 -13.68
CA LEU A 60 26.04 3.79 -13.99
C LEU A 60 25.52 3.11 -12.72
N THR A 61 26.39 2.76 -11.79
CA THR A 61 25.98 2.12 -10.52
C THR A 61 25.19 3.07 -9.64
N LEU A 62 25.48 4.37 -9.68
CA LEU A 62 24.67 5.39 -9.04
C LEU A 62 23.25 5.43 -9.62
N LEU A 63 23.13 5.49 -10.95
CA LEU A 63 21.83 5.53 -11.63
C LEU A 63 20.99 4.29 -11.31
N VAL A 64 21.60 3.11 -11.37
CA VAL A 64 20.94 1.84 -11.01
C VAL A 64 20.47 1.89 -9.55
N ALA A 65 21.33 2.34 -8.63
CA ALA A 65 20.97 2.42 -7.22
C ALA A 65 19.80 3.38 -6.98
N VAL A 66 19.80 4.56 -7.60
CA VAL A 66 18.70 5.54 -7.49
C VAL A 66 17.39 4.96 -7.98
N ILE A 67 17.37 4.32 -9.16
CA ILE A 67 16.14 3.73 -9.73
C ILE A 67 15.61 2.60 -8.83
N LEU A 68 16.48 1.69 -8.39
CA LEU A 68 16.06 0.55 -7.59
C LEU A 68 15.60 0.97 -6.19
N ILE A 69 16.35 1.86 -5.52
CA ILE A 69 15.99 2.38 -4.21
C ILE A 69 14.69 3.17 -4.31
N GLY A 70 14.55 4.11 -5.25
CA GLY A 70 13.31 4.88 -5.45
C GLY A 70 12.10 3.97 -5.72
N GLY A 71 12.26 2.95 -6.56
CA GLY A 71 11.21 1.96 -6.79
C GLY A 71 10.85 1.15 -5.54
N ARG A 72 11.82 0.85 -4.67
CA ARG A 72 11.55 0.18 -3.39
C ARG A 72 10.98 1.12 -2.32
N GLN A 73 11.23 2.42 -2.37
CA GLN A 73 10.54 3.39 -1.51
C GLN A 73 9.03 3.37 -1.79
N LEU A 74 8.62 3.38 -3.07
CA LEU A 74 7.22 3.16 -3.45
C LEU A 74 6.71 1.79 -2.97
N GLY A 75 7.52 0.74 -3.11
CA GLY A 75 7.22 -0.58 -2.57
C GLY A 75 6.93 -0.56 -1.06
N LEU A 76 7.78 0.10 -0.26
CA LEU A 76 7.57 0.27 1.17
C LEU A 76 6.29 1.07 1.49
N ALA A 77 5.97 2.11 0.71
CA ALA A 77 4.72 2.85 0.87
C ALA A 77 3.48 1.98 0.60
N ILE A 78 3.55 1.07 -0.39
CA ILE A 78 2.49 0.08 -0.65
C ILE A 78 2.37 -0.90 0.52
N LEU A 79 3.49 -1.40 1.07
CA LEU A 79 3.44 -2.29 2.24
C LEU A 79 2.92 -1.57 3.48
N LEU A 80 3.24 -0.29 3.66
CA LEU A 80 2.65 0.56 4.70
C LEU A 80 1.13 0.68 4.51
N HIS A 81 0.66 0.88 3.27
CA HIS A 81 -0.75 0.90 2.93
C HIS A 81 -1.46 -0.40 3.34
N GLU A 82 -0.95 -1.56 2.91
CA GLU A 82 -1.49 -2.87 3.30
C GLU A 82 -1.43 -3.10 4.82
N GLY A 83 -0.36 -2.65 5.46
CA GLY A 83 -0.18 -2.65 6.90
C GLY A 83 -1.20 -1.78 7.63
N SER A 84 -1.61 -0.66 7.04
CA SER A 84 -2.64 0.22 7.59
C SER A 84 -4.00 -0.48 7.62
N HIS A 85 -4.29 -1.32 6.64
CA HIS A 85 -5.48 -2.20 6.60
C HIS A 85 -5.38 -3.40 7.55
N GLY A 86 -4.20 -3.67 8.12
CA GLY A 86 -3.96 -4.87 8.94
C GLY A 86 -3.89 -6.16 8.12
N LEU A 87 -3.51 -6.04 6.84
CA LEU A 87 -3.50 -7.15 5.88
C LEU A 87 -2.10 -7.67 5.57
N LEU A 88 -1.03 -6.93 5.90
CA LEU A 88 0.33 -7.35 5.57
C LEU A 88 0.78 -8.58 6.36
N PHE A 89 0.40 -8.67 7.63
CA PHE A 89 0.70 -9.83 8.49
C PHE A 89 -0.60 -10.46 9.02
N LYS A 90 -0.57 -11.77 9.23
CA LYS A 90 -1.65 -12.51 9.91
C LYS A 90 -1.68 -12.14 11.40
N THR A 91 -0.50 -12.05 12.02
CA THR A 91 -0.35 -11.71 13.45
C THR A 91 -0.41 -10.20 13.63
N ARG A 92 -1.40 -9.71 14.36
CA ARG A 92 -1.65 -8.27 14.56
C ARG A 92 -0.44 -7.52 15.14
N ALA A 93 0.21 -8.08 16.15
CA ALA A 93 1.38 -7.44 16.78
C ALA A 93 2.56 -7.30 15.81
N LEU A 94 2.77 -8.30 14.94
CA LEU A 94 3.79 -8.23 13.88
C LEU A 94 3.41 -7.16 12.85
N ASN A 95 2.14 -7.12 12.44
CA ASN A 95 1.66 -6.09 11.52
C ASN A 95 1.95 -4.68 12.06
N GLU A 96 1.55 -4.38 13.30
CA GLU A 96 1.73 -3.04 13.87
C GLU A 96 3.22 -2.67 13.98
N ARG A 97 4.05 -3.57 14.53
CA ARG A 97 5.47 -3.27 14.79
C ARG A 97 6.28 -3.21 13.51
N LEU A 98 6.17 -4.22 12.65
CA LEU A 98 7.00 -4.31 11.44
C LEU A 98 6.58 -3.28 10.39
N CYS A 99 5.28 -3.01 10.22
CA CYS A 99 4.85 -1.95 9.30
C CYS A 99 5.32 -0.59 9.78
N LEU A 100 5.22 -0.28 11.08
CA LEU A 100 5.69 1.00 11.62
C LEU A 100 7.19 1.18 11.39
N TRP A 101 8.01 0.21 11.79
CA TRP A 101 9.47 0.38 11.78
C TRP A 101 10.10 0.18 10.41
N LEU A 102 9.63 -0.80 9.63
CA LEU A 102 10.30 -1.21 8.39
C LEU A 102 9.65 -0.62 7.13
N ALA A 103 8.45 -0.05 7.22
CA ALA A 103 7.77 0.58 6.08
C ALA A 103 7.39 2.05 6.36
N GLY A 104 6.84 2.36 7.53
CA GLY A 104 6.41 3.70 7.91
C GLY A 104 7.56 4.65 8.20
N TRP A 105 8.46 4.28 9.12
CA TRP A 105 9.58 5.11 9.54
C TRP A 105 10.51 5.53 8.39
N PRO A 106 10.92 4.64 7.46
CA PRO A 106 11.73 5.04 6.30
C PRO A 106 11.03 6.05 5.39
N MET A 107 9.70 6.01 5.33
CA MET A 107 8.88 6.96 4.58
C MET A 107 8.53 8.21 5.40
N MET A 108 8.99 8.31 6.65
CA MET A 108 8.63 9.36 7.60
C MET A 108 7.11 9.48 7.82
N VAL A 109 6.39 8.35 7.79
CA VAL A 109 4.94 8.28 7.98
C VAL A 109 4.58 7.52 9.25
N SER A 110 3.73 8.12 10.08
CA SER A 110 3.10 7.45 11.22
C SER A 110 2.03 6.47 10.72
N LEU A 111 2.18 5.18 11.04
CA LEU A 111 1.20 4.14 10.70
C LEU A 111 -0.20 4.45 11.26
N LYS A 112 -0.27 4.98 12.49
CA LYS A 112 -1.54 5.27 13.16
C LYS A 112 -2.30 6.40 12.47
N GLU A 113 -1.63 7.54 12.28
CA GLU A 113 -2.25 8.71 11.64
C GLU A 113 -2.62 8.42 10.19
N TYR A 114 -1.71 7.75 9.47
CA TYR A 114 -1.98 7.29 8.13
C TYR A 114 -3.20 6.38 8.08
N ARG A 115 -3.31 5.37 8.95
CA ARG A 115 -4.49 4.47 9.02
C ARG A 115 -5.78 5.25 9.24
N ILE A 116 -5.82 6.19 10.19
CA ILE A 116 -7.04 6.96 10.50
C ILE A 116 -7.50 7.74 9.26
N ARG A 117 -6.59 8.49 8.65
CA ARG A 117 -6.90 9.27 7.44
C ARG A 117 -7.27 8.37 6.27
N HIS A 118 -6.52 7.29 6.07
CA HIS A 118 -6.69 6.36 4.96
C HIS A 118 -8.02 5.58 5.03
N MET A 119 -8.43 5.14 6.23
CA MET A 119 -9.75 4.53 6.41
C MET A 119 -10.88 5.52 6.13
N ALA A 120 -10.71 6.80 6.51
CA ALA A 120 -11.68 7.85 6.22
C ALA A 120 -11.75 8.12 4.70
N HIS A 121 -10.61 8.18 4.02
CA HIS A 121 -10.53 8.28 2.56
C HIS A 121 -11.30 7.13 1.89
N HIS A 122 -11.03 5.87 2.25
CA HIS A 122 -11.74 4.73 1.65
C HIS A 122 -13.25 4.70 1.96
N ARG A 123 -13.67 5.24 3.10
CA ARG A 123 -15.09 5.33 3.47
C ARG A 123 -15.83 6.42 2.68
N PHE A 124 -15.17 7.53 2.40
CA PHE A 124 -15.76 8.75 1.84
C PHE A 124 -15.22 9.12 0.46
N THR A 125 -14.58 8.16 -0.23
CA THR A 125 -13.82 8.38 -1.47
C THR A 125 -14.58 9.26 -2.45
N ARG A 126 -13.97 10.37 -2.89
CA ARG A 126 -14.57 11.33 -3.84
C ARG A 126 -15.86 12.00 -3.37
N SER A 127 -16.01 12.19 -2.06
CA SER A 127 -17.00 13.10 -1.49
C SER A 127 -16.30 14.25 -0.79
N ASP A 128 -17.04 15.31 -0.46
CA ASP A 128 -16.50 16.45 0.29
C ASP A 128 -16.00 16.08 1.70
N LYS A 129 -16.36 14.88 2.19
CA LYS A 129 -15.92 14.33 3.48
C LYS A 129 -14.63 13.51 3.38
N ASP A 130 -14.11 13.31 2.17
CA ASP A 130 -12.83 12.67 1.95
C ASP A 130 -11.72 13.59 2.47
N PRO A 131 -10.94 13.18 3.50
CA PRO A 131 -9.86 14.02 4.02
C PRO A 131 -8.77 14.30 2.96
N GLU A 132 -8.73 13.55 1.86
CA GLU A 132 -7.78 13.69 0.78
C GLU A 132 -8.39 14.38 -0.47
N ASN A 133 -9.63 14.89 -0.38
CA ASN A 133 -10.28 15.57 -1.50
C ASN A 133 -9.45 16.74 -2.05
N TYR A 134 -8.71 17.44 -1.19
CA TYR A 134 -7.86 18.57 -1.54
C TYR A 134 -6.73 18.22 -2.53
N LEU A 135 -6.41 16.93 -2.72
CA LEU A 135 -5.43 16.50 -3.72
C LEU A 135 -5.98 16.58 -5.16
N TYR A 136 -7.28 16.83 -5.33
CA TYR A 136 -7.97 16.80 -6.63
C TYR A 136 -8.66 18.13 -6.98
N THR A 137 -8.56 19.15 -6.13
CA THR A 137 -9.21 20.46 -6.26
C THR A 137 -8.18 21.57 -6.28
#